data_AF-A0A1F7N3Q6-F1
#
_entry.id   AF-A0A1F7N3Q6-F1
#
_cell.length_a   1.000
_cell.length_b   1.000
_cell.length_c   1.000
_cell.angle_alpha   90.00
_cell.angle_beta   90.00
_cell.angle_gamma   90.00
#
_symmetry.space_group_name_H-M   'P 1'
#
loop_
_entity.id
_entity.type
_entity.pdbx_description
1 polymer ?
#
loop_
_entity_poly.entity_id
_entity_poly.type
_entity_poly.pdbx_seq_one_letter_code
_entity_poly.pdbx_strand_id
1 'polypeptide(L)'
;MSSLFGEPLDVAQEGLDFVMASANKCLQAIPGVAFVLCRRSAVEALKGADPRSVYLDLYSHYATQEQDNTPFTPAVQVFHALRQALVELEAEGLQARIKRYAENARVLREGMARLGFEILVPEGSRSSILTTFRLLPGLTYEALHDRMKRRGYIIYAGQGEIRKFAFRVSNMGTLTPVDVEGVVAAFEASLDDLGVRRRVS
;
A
#
# COMPACT_ATOMS: atom_id res chain seq x y z
N MET A 1 -3.47 5.50 -6.78
CA MET A 1 -2.84 5.83 -5.49
C MET A 1 -3.01 4.64 -4.55
N SER A 2 -1.91 4.18 -3.95
CA SER A 2 -1.92 3.02 -3.03
C SER A 2 -2.23 3.40 -1.58
N SER A 3 -2.09 4.68 -1.23
CA SER A 3 -2.27 5.22 0.12
C SER A 3 -3.71 5.62 0.47
N LEU A 4 -4.63 5.70 -0.51
CA LEU A 4 -6.03 6.01 -0.23
C LEU A 4 -6.61 4.96 0.73
N PHE A 5 -7.24 5.42 1.82
CA PHE A 5 -7.70 4.61 2.97
C PHE A 5 -6.62 4.10 3.93
N GLY A 6 -5.35 4.46 3.73
CA GLY A 6 -4.24 4.07 4.60
C GLY A 6 -3.41 5.23 5.15
N GLU A 7 -3.60 6.43 4.61
CA GLU A 7 -3.00 7.68 5.10
C GLU A 7 -4.12 8.73 5.24
N PRO A 8 -3.91 9.78 6.06
CA PRO A 8 -4.79 10.93 6.07
C PRO A 8 -4.88 11.57 4.69
N LEU A 9 -6.10 11.76 4.20
CA LEU A 9 -6.40 12.47 2.96
C LEU A 9 -7.84 12.99 3.04
N ASP A 10 -8.03 14.30 2.96
CA ASP A 10 -9.36 14.90 2.80
C ASP A 10 -9.56 15.29 1.34
N VAL A 11 -10.14 14.36 0.59
CA VAL A 11 -10.39 14.55 -0.85
C VAL A 11 -11.31 15.73 -1.17
N ALA A 12 -12.13 16.18 -0.21
CA ALA A 12 -13.04 17.31 -0.41
C ALA A 12 -12.33 18.65 -0.17
N GLN A 13 -11.46 18.72 0.85
CA GLN A 13 -10.80 19.97 1.25
C GLN A 13 -9.48 20.22 0.50
N GLU A 14 -8.80 19.19 0.01
CA GLU A 14 -7.46 19.32 -0.59
C GLU A 14 -7.48 19.81 -2.06
N GLY A 15 -8.62 20.28 -2.56
CA GLY A 15 -8.70 20.92 -3.88
C GLY A 15 -8.54 19.95 -5.06
N LEU A 16 -8.48 18.64 -4.83
CA LEU A 16 -8.22 17.61 -5.84
C LEU A 16 -9.37 17.46 -6.83
N ASP A 17 -9.07 17.46 -8.13
CA ASP A 17 -10.05 17.19 -9.20
C ASP A 17 -10.27 15.70 -9.44
N PHE A 18 -9.19 14.90 -9.37
CA PHE A 18 -9.22 13.46 -9.61
C PHE A 18 -8.29 12.73 -8.63
N VAL A 19 -8.81 11.71 -7.96
CA VAL A 19 -8.07 10.77 -7.12
C VAL A 19 -8.30 9.36 -7.65
N MET A 20 -7.26 8.78 -8.23
CA MET A 20 -7.30 7.41 -8.74
C MET A 20 -6.78 6.45 -7.67
N ALA A 21 -7.40 5.29 -7.50
CA ALA A 21 -6.94 4.25 -6.58
C ALA A 21 -7.26 2.84 -7.11
N SER A 22 -6.65 1.82 -6.48
CA SER A 22 -6.96 0.42 -6.74
C SER A 22 -7.49 -0.24 -5.48
N ALA A 23 -8.41 -1.19 -5.65
CA ALA A 23 -9.14 -1.79 -4.54
C ALA A 23 -8.24 -2.69 -3.66
N ASN A 24 -7.14 -3.20 -4.21
CA ASN A 24 -6.28 -4.20 -3.58
C ASN A 24 -5.11 -3.65 -2.76
N LYS A 25 -5.22 -2.42 -2.30
CA LYS A 25 -4.22 -1.77 -1.45
C LYS A 25 -4.80 -1.57 -0.06
N CYS A 26 -4.89 -0.34 0.40
CA CYS A 26 -5.38 -0.03 1.73
C CYS A 26 -6.91 -0.21 1.91
N LEU A 27 -7.66 -0.34 0.80
CA LEU A 27 -9.07 -0.76 0.85
C LEU A 27 -9.23 -2.24 1.20
N GLN A 28 -8.21 -3.07 0.92
CA GLN A 28 -8.15 -4.51 1.24
C GLN A 28 -9.07 -5.44 0.43
N ALA A 29 -9.56 -5.00 -0.73
CA ALA A 29 -10.24 -5.89 -1.67
C ALA A 29 -9.23 -6.76 -2.46
N ILE A 30 -9.74 -7.61 -3.37
CA ILE A 30 -8.89 -8.36 -4.30
C ILE A 30 -8.44 -7.49 -5.50
N PRO A 31 -7.34 -7.82 -6.19
CA PRO A 31 -6.95 -7.13 -7.43
C PRO A 31 -8.01 -7.31 -8.51
N GLY A 32 -8.22 -6.27 -9.31
CA GLY A 32 -9.11 -6.32 -10.48
C GLY A 32 -9.99 -5.08 -10.67
N VAL A 33 -10.10 -4.21 -9.66
CA VAL A 33 -10.79 -2.91 -9.78
C VAL A 33 -9.85 -1.76 -9.47
N ALA A 34 -9.84 -0.79 -10.37
CA ALA A 34 -9.40 0.57 -10.12
C ALA A 34 -10.61 1.50 -10.20
N PHE A 35 -10.61 2.56 -9.42
CA PHE A 35 -11.68 3.55 -9.37
C PHE A 35 -11.10 4.96 -9.30
N VAL A 36 -11.91 5.94 -9.68
CA VAL A 36 -11.56 7.35 -9.67
C VAL A 36 -12.62 8.11 -8.88
N LEU A 37 -12.21 8.76 -7.80
CA LEU A 37 -13.01 9.79 -7.17
C LEU A 37 -12.74 11.09 -7.92
N CYS A 38 -13.77 11.78 -8.36
CA CYS A 38 -13.61 13.00 -9.13
C CYS A 38 -14.58 14.09 -8.68
N ARG A 39 -14.14 15.34 -8.81
CA ARG A 39 -15.02 16.49 -8.66
C ARG A 39 -16.00 16.50 -9.85
N ARG A 40 -17.29 16.67 -9.57
CA ARG A 40 -18.33 16.63 -10.61
C ARG A 40 -18.05 17.62 -11.75
N SER A 41 -17.70 18.86 -11.42
CA SER A 41 -17.34 19.86 -12.43
C SER A 41 -16.14 19.47 -13.28
N ALA A 42 -15.17 18.74 -12.72
CA ALA A 42 -13.97 18.31 -13.44
C ALA A 42 -14.28 17.17 -14.42
N VAL A 43 -15.08 16.17 -14.01
CA VAL A 43 -15.49 15.09 -14.93
C VAL A 43 -16.47 15.59 -15.99
N GLU A 44 -17.35 16.53 -15.66
CA GLU A 44 -18.27 17.15 -16.63
C GLU A 44 -17.54 17.97 -17.69
N ALA A 45 -16.42 18.61 -17.34
CA ALA A 45 -15.58 19.33 -18.30
C ALA A 45 -14.93 18.41 -19.36
N LEU A 46 -14.91 17.10 -19.14
CA LEU A 46 -14.46 16.11 -20.13
C LEU A 46 -15.52 15.78 -21.19
N LYS A 47 -16.76 16.27 -21.03
CA LYS A 47 -17.85 16.01 -21.97
C LYS A 47 -17.48 16.44 -23.39
N GLY A 48 -17.58 15.51 -24.33
CA GLY A 48 -17.29 15.76 -25.75
C GLY A 48 -15.81 15.85 -26.11
N ALA A 49 -14.90 15.62 -25.15
CA ALA A 49 -13.49 15.42 -25.46
C ALA A 49 -13.30 14.05 -26.14
N ASP A 50 -12.48 14.00 -27.19
CA ASP A 50 -12.14 12.74 -27.85
C ASP A 50 -11.22 11.89 -26.96
N PRO A 51 -11.68 10.72 -26.47
CA PRO A 51 -10.87 9.90 -25.59
C PRO A 51 -9.75 9.22 -26.37
N ARG A 52 -8.53 9.22 -25.82
CA ARG A 52 -7.40 8.47 -26.40
C ARG A 52 -7.58 6.95 -26.33
N SER A 53 -8.49 6.49 -25.47
CA SER A 53 -8.85 5.09 -25.28
C SER A 53 -10.32 4.99 -24.90
N VAL A 54 -11.07 4.19 -25.65
CA VAL A 54 -12.49 3.92 -25.37
C VAL A 54 -12.67 3.30 -23.99
N TYR A 55 -11.76 2.41 -23.58
CA TYR A 55 -11.87 1.70 -22.30
C TYR A 55 -11.57 2.59 -21.09
N LEU A 56 -10.72 3.61 -21.26
CA LEU A 56 -10.31 4.53 -20.19
C LEU A 56 -11.01 5.90 -20.29
N ASP A 57 -12.08 6.01 -21.06
CA ASP A 57 -12.89 7.22 -21.15
C ASP A 57 -13.68 7.46 -19.85
N LEU A 58 -13.13 8.28 -18.97
CA LEU A 58 -13.73 8.61 -17.68
C LEU A 58 -15.11 9.26 -17.81
N TYR A 59 -15.35 10.08 -18.83
CA TYR A 59 -16.65 10.71 -19.01
C TYR A 59 -17.72 9.67 -19.36
N SER A 60 -17.41 8.75 -20.28
CA SER A 60 -18.33 7.67 -20.63
C SER A 60 -18.62 6.74 -19.45
N HIS A 61 -17.62 6.41 -18.63
CA HIS A 61 -17.83 5.65 -17.39
C HIS A 61 -18.78 6.40 -16.43
N TYR A 62 -18.53 7.69 -16.17
CA TYR A 62 -19.38 8.53 -15.33
C TYR A 62 -20.82 8.64 -15.87
N ALA A 63 -20.99 8.99 -17.14
CA ALA A 63 -22.32 9.18 -17.74
C ALA A 63 -23.15 7.90 -17.78
N THR A 64 -22.51 6.73 -17.94
CA THR A 64 -23.18 5.43 -17.90
C THR A 64 -23.53 5.02 -16.46
N GLN A 65 -22.66 5.35 -15.50
CA GLN A 65 -22.91 5.10 -14.07
C GLN A 65 -24.11 5.91 -13.56
N GLU A 66 -24.30 7.16 -14.00
CA GLU A 66 -25.48 7.98 -13.66
C GLU A 66 -26.81 7.38 -14.18
N GLN A 67 -26.74 6.34 -15.03
CA GLN A 67 -27.88 5.59 -15.55
C GLN A 67 -27.97 4.17 -14.94
N ASP A 68 -27.33 3.95 -13.78
CA ASP A 68 -27.25 2.66 -13.09
C ASP A 68 -26.68 1.53 -13.97
N ASN A 69 -25.74 1.86 -14.86
CA ASN A 69 -25.16 0.91 -15.81
C ASN A 69 -23.63 1.05 -15.88
N THR A 70 -22.98 0.13 -16.59
CA THR A 70 -21.55 0.15 -16.86
C THR A 70 -21.30 0.08 -18.36
N PRO A 71 -20.29 0.79 -18.90
CA PRO A 71 -20.06 0.81 -20.35
C PRO A 71 -19.63 -0.55 -20.92
N PHE A 72 -19.13 -1.45 -20.07
CA PHE A 72 -18.75 -2.82 -20.41
C PHE A 72 -19.18 -3.77 -19.30
N THR A 73 -19.30 -5.06 -19.60
CA THR A 73 -19.61 -6.09 -18.60
C THR A 73 -18.54 -6.13 -17.50
N PRO A 74 -18.90 -5.86 -16.22
CA PRO A 74 -17.94 -5.83 -15.14
C PRO A 74 -17.60 -7.25 -14.66
N ALA A 75 -16.45 -7.41 -14.01
CA ALA A 75 -16.09 -8.63 -13.30
C ALA A 75 -16.89 -8.73 -12.00
N VAL A 76 -18.10 -9.29 -12.07
CA VAL A 76 -19.11 -9.30 -11.00
C VAL A 76 -18.55 -9.76 -9.64
N GLN A 77 -17.77 -10.84 -9.60
CA GLN A 77 -17.17 -11.38 -8.38
C GLN A 77 -16.19 -10.40 -7.74
N VAL A 78 -15.43 -9.65 -8.54
CA VAL A 78 -14.49 -8.64 -8.06
C VAL A 78 -15.23 -7.44 -7.45
N PHE A 79 -16.37 -7.06 -8.03
CA PHE A 79 -17.23 -6.02 -7.47
C PHE A 79 -17.91 -6.46 -6.16
N HIS A 80 -18.29 -7.72 -6.02
CA HIS A 80 -18.75 -8.26 -4.73
C HIS A 80 -17.66 -8.22 -3.66
N ALA A 81 -16.42 -8.59 -4.01
CA ALA A 81 -15.29 -8.47 -3.10
C ALA A 81 -14.97 -7.01 -2.72
N LEU A 82 -15.09 -6.08 -3.67
CA LEU A 82 -14.97 -4.65 -3.40
C LEU A 82 -16.05 -4.17 -2.41
N ARG A 83 -17.31 -4.58 -2.62
CA ARG A 83 -18.41 -4.25 -1.70
C ARG A 83 -18.13 -4.77 -0.29
N GLN A 84 -17.65 -6.01 -0.16
CA GLN A 84 -17.30 -6.59 1.13
C GLN A 84 -16.19 -5.80 1.83
N ALA A 85 -15.14 -5.40 1.09
CA ALA A 85 -14.06 -4.59 1.64
C ALA A 85 -14.52 -3.20 2.13
N LEU A 86 -15.53 -2.60 1.48
CA LEU A 86 -16.16 -1.36 1.94
C LEU A 86 -16.93 -1.57 3.25
N VAL A 87 -17.70 -2.66 3.37
CA VAL A 87 -18.40 -3.01 4.62
C VAL A 87 -17.41 -3.21 5.78
N GLU A 88 -16.29 -3.88 5.53
CA GLU A 88 -15.24 -4.08 6.53
C GLU A 88 -14.54 -2.77 6.92
N LEU A 89 -14.32 -1.88 5.96
CA LEU A 89 -13.77 -0.54 6.23
C LEU A 89 -14.73 0.30 7.09
N GLU A 90 -16.04 0.24 6.82
CA GLU A 90 -17.05 0.92 7.64
C GLU A 90 -17.10 0.34 9.06
N ALA A 91 -17.03 -0.98 9.20
CA ALA A 91 -17.03 -1.65 10.50
C ALA A 91 -15.78 -1.33 11.35
N GLU A 92 -14.60 -1.28 10.72
CA GLU A 92 -13.36 -0.86 11.40
C GLU A 92 -13.35 0.66 11.68
N GLY A 93 -13.82 1.44 10.72
CA GLY A 93 -13.71 2.89 10.67
C GLY A 93 -12.39 3.36 10.05
N LEU A 94 -12.47 4.29 9.09
CA LEU A 94 -11.30 4.82 8.37
C LEU A 94 -10.21 5.37 9.30
N GLN A 95 -10.59 6.14 10.32
CA GLN A 95 -9.62 6.71 11.26
C GLN A 95 -8.93 5.64 12.11
N ALA A 96 -9.64 4.56 12.47
CA ALA A 96 -9.05 3.44 13.18
C ALA A 96 -8.04 2.68 12.30
N ARG A 97 -8.37 2.48 11.02
CA ARG A 97 -7.45 1.87 10.04
C ARG A 97 -6.17 2.67 9.86
N ILE A 98 -6.28 3.99 9.66
CA ILE A 98 -5.13 4.88 9.53
C ILE A 98 -4.25 4.81 10.79
N LYS A 99 -4.85 4.86 11.98
CA LYS A 99 -4.13 4.71 13.25
C LYS A 99 -3.42 3.37 13.36
N ARG A 100 -4.08 2.27 12.97
CA ARG A 100 -3.48 0.93 12.97
C ARG A 100 -2.29 0.84 12.03
N TYR A 101 -2.36 1.41 10.82
CA TYR A 101 -1.22 1.44 9.91
C TYR A 101 -0.06 2.29 10.42
N ALA A 102 -0.36 3.44 11.04
CA ALA A 102 0.66 4.27 11.67
C ALA A 102 1.36 3.52 12.82
N GLU A 103 0.60 2.80 13.64
CA GLU A 103 1.14 1.99 14.73
C GLU A 103 1.97 0.81 14.22
N ASN A 104 1.47 0.09 13.21
CA ASN A 104 2.23 -0.96 12.53
C ASN A 104 3.56 -0.42 11.98
N ALA A 105 3.55 0.78 11.37
CA ALA A 105 4.76 1.40 10.87
C ALA A 105 5.73 1.78 12.00
N ARG A 106 5.21 2.28 13.13
CA ARG A 106 6.01 2.60 14.32
C ARG A 106 6.70 1.34 14.86
N VAL A 107 5.95 0.28 15.13
CA VAL A 107 6.46 -1.01 15.63
C VAL A 107 7.52 -1.59 14.69
N LEU A 108 7.24 -1.60 13.37
CA LEU A 108 8.19 -2.06 12.37
C LEU A 108 9.48 -1.26 12.41
N ARG A 109 9.39 0.08 12.37
CA ARG A 109 10.55 0.96 12.28
C ARG A 109 11.42 0.88 13.54
N GLU A 110 10.81 0.88 14.72
CA GLU A 110 11.54 0.73 15.97
C GLU A 110 12.21 -0.65 16.08
N GLY A 111 11.50 -1.71 15.69
CA GLY A 111 12.06 -3.07 15.66
C GLY A 111 13.24 -3.19 14.72
N MET A 112 13.09 -2.69 13.49
CA MET A 112 14.14 -2.71 12.48
C MET A 112 15.33 -1.83 12.87
N ALA A 113 15.10 -0.70 13.53
CA ALA A 113 16.16 0.15 14.08
C ALA A 113 17.00 -0.58 15.14
N ARG A 114 16.37 -1.36 16.05
CA ARG A 114 17.09 -2.20 17.02
C ARG A 114 17.94 -3.29 16.36
N LEU A 115 17.56 -3.73 15.16
CA LEU A 115 18.33 -4.68 14.34
C LEU A 115 19.43 -3.99 13.51
N GLY A 116 19.58 -2.66 13.62
CA GLY A 116 20.60 -1.87 12.96
C GLY A 116 20.24 -1.41 11.53
N PHE A 117 18.99 -1.60 11.09
CA PHE A 117 18.55 -1.12 9.78
C PHE A 117 18.26 0.38 9.78
N GLU A 118 18.64 1.05 8.69
CA GLU A 118 18.38 2.48 8.48
C GLU A 118 17.24 2.68 7.47
N ILE A 119 16.37 3.66 7.73
CA ILE A 119 15.29 4.05 6.83
C ILE A 119 15.84 5.05 5.80
N LEU A 120 15.61 4.80 4.50
CA LEU A 120 16.11 5.67 3.44
C LEU A 120 15.35 7.00 3.31
N VAL A 121 14.10 7.04 3.77
CA VAL A 121 13.21 8.20 3.62
C VAL A 121 13.32 9.09 4.86
N PRO A 122 13.53 10.42 4.70
CA PRO A 122 13.54 11.38 5.81
C PRO A 122 12.23 11.35 6.60
N GLU A 123 12.30 11.59 7.91
CA GLU A 123 11.18 11.40 8.85
C GLU A 123 9.87 12.07 8.43
N GLY A 124 9.92 13.34 8.02
CA GLY A 124 8.74 14.10 7.58
C GLY A 124 8.11 13.64 6.25
N SER A 125 8.71 12.66 5.56
CA SER A 125 8.24 12.14 4.27
C SER A 125 7.95 10.64 4.30
N ARG A 126 7.96 10.01 5.48
CA ARG A 126 7.75 8.55 5.62
C ARG A 126 6.26 8.20 5.52
N SER A 127 5.94 7.25 4.65
CA SER A 127 4.59 6.67 4.56
C SER A 127 4.36 5.58 5.62
N SER A 128 3.19 5.57 6.22
CA SER A 128 2.69 4.59 7.19
C SER A 128 2.40 3.21 6.59
N ILE A 129 2.39 3.03 5.27
CA ILE A 129 1.98 1.74 4.65
C ILE A 129 3.15 0.92 4.09
N LEU A 130 4.32 1.54 3.94
CA LEU A 130 5.52 0.93 3.38
C LEU A 130 6.77 1.66 3.87
N THR A 131 7.74 0.90 4.40
CA THR A 131 9.05 1.45 4.78
C THR A 131 10.16 0.86 3.92
N THR A 132 11.05 1.72 3.44
CA THR A 132 12.24 1.32 2.66
C THR A 132 13.46 1.36 3.57
N PHE A 133 14.12 0.21 3.72
CA PHE A 133 15.30 0.04 4.57
C PHE A 133 16.55 -0.17 3.71
N ARG A 134 17.67 0.37 4.16
CA ARG A 134 19.01 0.09 3.62
C ARG A 134 19.44 -1.31 4.05
N LEU A 135 20.01 -2.10 3.14
CA LEU A 135 20.63 -3.39 3.49
C LEU A 135 21.84 -3.16 4.40
N LEU A 136 22.00 -4.05 5.39
CA LEU A 136 23.19 -4.05 6.24
C LEU A 136 24.45 -4.38 5.41
N PRO A 137 25.64 -3.90 5.81
CA PRO A 137 26.88 -4.25 5.14
C PRO A 137 27.07 -5.76 5.02
N GLY A 138 27.38 -6.25 3.81
CA GLY A 138 27.58 -7.67 3.52
C GLY A 138 26.29 -8.50 3.38
N LEU A 139 25.11 -7.91 3.59
CA LEU A 139 23.83 -8.56 3.40
C LEU A 139 23.28 -8.31 2.00
N THR A 140 22.97 -9.37 1.25
CA THR A 140 22.26 -9.27 -0.02
C THR A 140 20.74 -9.36 0.19
N TYR A 141 19.97 -8.74 -0.72
CA TYR A 141 18.52 -8.83 -0.68
C TYR A 141 18.05 -10.28 -0.84
N GLU A 142 18.65 -11.04 -1.75
CA GLU A 142 18.27 -12.40 -2.08
C GLU A 142 18.43 -13.33 -0.86
N ALA A 143 19.56 -13.23 -0.16
CA ALA A 143 19.80 -14.04 1.03
C ALA A 143 18.80 -13.71 2.15
N LEU A 144 18.53 -12.42 2.37
CA LEU A 144 17.56 -11.96 3.37
C LEU A 144 16.14 -12.41 3.00
N HIS A 145 15.72 -12.19 1.75
CA HIS A 145 14.42 -12.58 1.23
C HIS A 145 14.19 -14.08 1.39
N ASP A 146 15.16 -14.92 1.04
CA ASP A 146 15.02 -16.37 1.13
C ASP A 146 14.88 -16.85 2.58
N ARG A 147 15.55 -16.20 3.54
CA ARG A 147 15.40 -16.52 4.97
C ARG A 147 14.06 -16.07 5.54
N MET A 148 13.58 -14.89 5.13
CA MET A 148 12.24 -14.41 5.50
C MET A 148 11.15 -15.30 4.90
N LYS A 149 11.29 -15.68 3.62
CA LYS A 149 10.32 -16.53 2.91
C LYS A 149 10.18 -17.90 3.54
N ARG A 150 11.29 -18.53 3.98
CA ARG A 150 11.24 -19.82 4.72
C ARG A 150 10.47 -19.72 6.03
N ARG A 151 10.37 -18.52 6.61
CA ARG A 151 9.60 -18.23 7.83
C ARG A 151 8.17 -17.77 7.54
N GLY A 152 7.73 -17.80 6.28
CA GLY A 152 6.39 -17.40 5.87
C GLY A 152 6.23 -15.92 5.54
N TYR A 153 7.30 -15.13 5.52
CA TYR A 153 7.24 -13.69 5.27
C TYR A 153 7.83 -13.32 3.91
N ILE A 154 7.06 -12.58 3.12
CA ILE A 154 7.52 -12.03 1.83
C ILE A 154 7.87 -10.55 2.02
N ILE A 155 9.12 -10.21 1.70
CA ILE A 155 9.60 -8.82 1.61
C ILE A 155 9.85 -8.47 0.15
N TYR A 156 9.98 -7.19 -0.16
CA TYR A 156 10.08 -6.73 -1.55
C TYR A 156 11.43 -6.09 -1.83
N ALA A 157 12.00 -6.38 -3.00
CA ALA A 157 13.21 -5.69 -3.47
C ALA A 157 12.94 -4.18 -3.61
N GLY A 158 14.00 -3.38 -3.52
CA GLY A 158 13.99 -2.03 -4.06
C GLY A 158 13.64 -2.00 -5.56
N GLN A 159 13.31 -0.83 -6.09
CA GLN A 159 13.01 -0.64 -7.52
C GLN A 159 14.10 0.22 -8.18
N GLY A 160 14.35 0.02 -9.47
CA GLY A 160 15.39 0.78 -10.17
C GLY A 160 16.77 0.59 -9.50
N GLU A 161 17.51 1.67 -9.31
CA GLU A 161 18.87 1.63 -8.77
C GLU A 161 18.94 1.23 -7.28
N ILE A 162 17.90 1.52 -6.50
CA ILE A 162 17.92 1.26 -5.06
C ILE A 162 17.87 -0.23 -4.73
N ARG A 163 17.48 -1.10 -5.68
CA ARG A 163 17.47 -2.57 -5.49
C ARG A 163 18.83 -3.14 -5.09
N LYS A 164 19.92 -2.44 -5.43
CA LYS A 164 21.30 -2.84 -5.13
C LYS A 164 21.67 -2.70 -3.65
N PHE A 165 20.96 -1.86 -2.91
CA PHE A 165 21.32 -1.50 -1.53
C PHE A 165 20.13 -1.34 -0.58
N ALA A 166 18.91 -1.63 -1.03
CA ALA A 166 17.70 -1.40 -0.25
C ALA A 166 16.60 -2.41 -0.56
N PHE A 167 15.72 -2.59 0.41
CA PHE A 167 14.52 -3.41 0.32
C PHE A 167 13.33 -2.68 0.97
N ARG A 168 12.14 -3.20 0.74
CA ARG A 168 10.87 -2.58 1.17
C ARG A 168 10.06 -3.59 1.96
N VAL A 169 9.47 -3.11 3.04
CA VAL A 169 8.57 -3.88 3.91
C VAL A 169 7.26 -3.13 4.00
N SER A 170 6.17 -3.79 3.63
CA SER A 170 4.83 -3.25 3.74
C SER A 170 4.18 -3.75 5.02
N ASN A 171 3.38 -2.89 5.64
CA ASN A 171 2.72 -3.15 6.92
C ASN A 171 1.23 -2.74 6.87
N MET A 172 0.64 -2.83 5.68
CA MET A 172 -0.77 -2.55 5.37
C MET A 172 -1.60 -3.84 5.31
N GLY A 173 -2.91 -3.72 5.11
CA GLY A 173 -3.84 -4.85 5.02
C GLY A 173 -4.45 -5.17 6.39
N THR A 174 -4.74 -6.44 6.64
CA THR A 174 -5.33 -6.90 7.90
C THR A 174 -4.30 -7.04 9.04
N LEU A 175 -3.03 -6.69 8.80
CA LEU A 175 -1.95 -6.80 9.78
C LEU A 175 -2.20 -5.95 11.03
N THR A 176 -1.90 -6.51 12.18
CA THR A 176 -1.93 -5.86 13.50
C THR A 176 -0.51 -5.59 14.00
N PRO A 177 -0.34 -4.78 15.06
CA PRO A 177 0.98 -4.56 15.66
C PRO A 177 1.68 -5.87 16.08
N VAL A 178 0.92 -6.85 16.56
CA VAL A 178 1.43 -8.18 16.93
C VAL A 178 1.97 -8.94 15.72
N ASP A 179 1.29 -8.86 14.57
CA ASP A 179 1.79 -9.47 13.33
C ASP A 179 3.12 -8.84 12.90
N VAL A 180 3.24 -7.52 13.09
CA VAL A 180 4.46 -6.76 12.77
C VAL A 180 5.60 -7.09 13.73
N GLU A 181 5.34 -7.32 15.01
CA GLU A 181 6.34 -7.86 15.94
C GLU A 181 6.86 -9.22 15.45
N GLY A 182 5.97 -10.08 14.95
CA GLY A 182 6.36 -11.33 14.30
C GLY A 182 7.26 -11.14 13.08
N VAL A 183 7.00 -10.12 12.25
CA VAL A 183 7.88 -9.74 11.13
C VAL A 183 9.27 -9.35 11.65
N VAL A 184 9.35 -8.53 12.70
CA VAL A 184 10.64 -8.09 13.29
C VAL A 184 11.40 -9.28 13.87
N ALA A 185 10.73 -10.19 14.59
CA ALA A 185 11.35 -11.41 15.10
C ALA A 185 11.86 -12.32 13.97
N ALA A 186 11.13 -12.40 12.86
CA ALA A 186 11.58 -13.15 11.68
C ALA A 186 12.82 -12.52 11.03
N PHE A 187 12.92 -11.18 11.00
CA PHE A 187 14.14 -10.50 10.58
C PHE A 187 15.31 -10.83 11.51
N GLU A 188 15.10 -10.75 12.82
CA GLU A 188 16.11 -11.06 13.82
C GLU A 188 16.70 -12.45 13.60
N ALA A 189 15.85 -13.48 13.59
CA ALA A 189 16.26 -14.86 13.36
C ALA A 189 16.90 -15.08 11.97
N SER A 190 16.44 -14.35 10.94
CA SER A 190 17.04 -14.42 9.61
C SER A 190 18.46 -13.84 9.58
N LEU A 191 18.73 -12.78 10.35
CA LEU A 191 20.07 -12.23 10.49
C LEU A 191 21.00 -13.19 11.24
N ASP A 192 20.50 -13.88 12.27
CA ASP A 192 21.26 -14.90 13.02
C ASP A 192 21.68 -16.07 12.13
N ASP A 193 20.76 -16.61 11.33
CA ASP A 193 21.05 -17.68 10.36
C ASP A 193 22.13 -17.29 9.34
N LEU A 194 22.20 -15.99 9.02
CA LEU A 194 23.14 -15.44 8.04
C LEU A 194 24.46 -14.99 8.69
N GLY A 195 24.58 -15.07 10.01
CA GLY A 195 25.77 -14.63 10.75
C GLY A 195 26.04 -13.12 10.62
N VAL A 196 25.00 -12.31 10.38
CA VAL A 196 25.15 -10.86 10.19
C VAL A 196 25.29 -10.17 11.55
N ARG A 197 26.43 -9.52 11.78
CA ARG A 197 26.66 -8.74 13.00
C ARG A 197 25.78 -7.48 13.03
N ARG A 198 24.96 -7.36 14.07
CA ARG A 198 24.14 -6.19 14.36
C ARG A 198 25.02 -5.12 15.01
N ARG A 199 24.90 -3.85 14.60
CA ARG A 199 25.45 -2.74 15.37
C ARG A 199 24.51 -2.50 16.54
N VAL A 200 24.89 -2.98 17.72
CA VAL A 200 24.21 -2.59 18.96
C VAL A 200 24.70 -1.18 19.28
N SER A 201 23.81 -0.19 19.22
CA SER A 201 24.04 1.15 19.77
C SER A 201 23.88 1.13 21.28
#